data_AF-A0A840DJ11-F1
#
_entry.id   AF-A0A840DJ11-F1
#
_cell.length_a   1.000
_cell.length_b   1.000
_cell.length_c   1.000
_cell.angle_alpha   90.00
_cell.angle_beta   90.00
_cell.angle_gamma   90.00
#
_symmetry.space_group_name_H-M   'P 1'
#
loop_
_entity.id
_entity.type
_entity.pdbx_description
1 polymer ?
#
loop_
_entity_poly.entity_id
_entity_poly.type
_entity_poly.pdbx_seq_one_letter_code
_entity_poly.pdbx_strand_id
1 'polypeptide(L)'
;MLKKTVMITLTSFLLSLFLVHQEESPDFQIVQDGQGFKVVDSTNNPVEILSSREEVGQSLFYVRNDSGEIGLLLTLEWVSSKNKTAKMTYTETTPVVDAQGNTVVFGSTTGFDITPAAEDFERTPFVAIMSTKNSVTIRISDDFKEGYVYEDTNTGQKLHNNELTVNNLAPGSHHTFKLQGHLQNSSPDTTNTVKPSANTEIDTSASLDLIKEPEFISLSFDAPTLSEEHIIKPDVSSVPYHDSPLGSWVHLTYIPTDTVTIEPHLIGEIGCNNSTTFSGDNRGDITPNPWVFQPHRTAIKVLSNWHNPINQRIYWFKSVGATKKLENGVVVETRTASDAGIAVNNLWSNNGASGFEINHSVGNPFCSLGSIAYQETVQIWRFGMVAANGSHFGVPNHEAYGSKTINSFGQQVFQKVFSFGSPNYTCLIHFPHCKKTYQGNVH
;
A
#
# COMPACT_ATOMS: atom_id res chain seq x y z
N MET A 1 16.04 65.79 -46.98
CA MET A 1 16.92 66.08 -45.83
C MET A 1 16.04 66.37 -44.61
N LEU A 2 15.75 65.37 -43.79
CA LEU A 2 15.08 65.58 -42.49
C LEU A 2 15.95 65.01 -41.37
N LYS A 3 16.23 65.87 -40.40
CA LYS A 3 17.08 65.65 -39.22
C LYS A 3 16.44 64.61 -38.30
N LYS A 4 17.20 63.59 -37.90
CA LYS A 4 16.86 62.69 -36.79
C LYS A 4 17.15 63.40 -35.47
N THR A 5 16.10 63.64 -34.70
CA THR A 5 16.17 64.01 -33.28
C THR A 5 16.41 62.74 -32.48
N VAL A 6 17.50 62.68 -31.73
CA VAL A 6 17.79 61.62 -30.76
C VAL A 6 17.13 62.02 -29.45
N MET A 7 16.12 61.26 -29.02
CA MET A 7 15.49 61.40 -27.71
C MET A 7 16.12 60.35 -26.79
N ILE A 8 16.93 60.81 -25.83
CA ILE A 8 17.51 59.96 -24.79
C ILE A 8 16.45 59.84 -23.69
N THR A 9 15.80 58.68 -23.60
CA THR A 9 14.91 58.35 -22.49
C THR A 9 15.75 57.72 -21.39
N LEU A 10 15.99 58.48 -20.32
CA LEU A 10 16.54 57.97 -19.05
C LEU A 10 15.55 56.94 -18.49
N THR A 11 15.91 55.66 -18.52
CA THR A 11 15.17 54.62 -17.80
C THR A 11 15.75 54.54 -16.40
N SER A 12 14.96 54.97 -15.42
CA SER A 12 15.30 54.90 -14.00
C SER A 12 15.70 53.49 -13.59
N PHE A 13 16.90 53.37 -13.04
CA PHE A 13 17.35 52.23 -12.24
C PHE A 13 16.48 52.16 -10.99
N LEU A 14 15.41 51.35 -11.02
CA LEU A 14 14.81 50.83 -9.80
C LEU A 14 15.68 49.66 -9.36
N LEU A 15 16.56 49.95 -8.42
CA LEU A 15 17.25 48.95 -7.62
C LEU A 15 16.16 48.25 -6.80
N SER A 16 15.61 47.15 -7.33
CA SER A 16 14.78 46.24 -6.59
C SER A 16 15.63 45.74 -5.42
N LEU A 17 15.35 46.26 -4.22
CA LEU A 17 15.73 45.60 -2.99
C LEU A 17 15.19 44.17 -3.10
N PHE A 18 16.07 43.21 -3.36
CA PHE A 18 15.84 41.86 -2.90
C PHE A 18 15.81 41.95 -1.37
N LEU A 19 14.64 42.24 -0.80
CA LEU A 19 14.33 41.70 0.50
C LEU A 19 14.44 40.19 0.29
N VAL A 20 15.58 39.64 0.68
CA VAL A 20 15.63 38.26 1.14
C VAL A 20 14.66 38.25 2.32
N HIS A 21 13.39 37.95 2.03
CA HIS A 21 12.46 37.51 3.05
C HIS A 21 13.13 36.26 3.60
N GLN A 22 13.84 36.41 4.70
CA GLN A 22 14.39 35.31 5.45
C GLN A 22 13.15 34.52 5.85
N GLU A 23 12.90 33.40 5.16
CA GLU A 23 11.83 32.47 5.54
C GLU A 23 12.02 32.21 7.02
N GLU A 24 11.05 32.63 7.83
CA GLU A 24 11.05 32.32 9.25
C GLU A 24 11.17 30.80 9.36
N SER A 25 12.23 30.36 10.04
CA SER A 25 12.47 28.94 10.27
C SER A 25 11.18 28.32 10.78
N PRO A 26 10.77 27.13 10.29
CA PRO A 26 9.57 26.49 10.78
C PRO A 26 9.65 26.38 12.31
N ASP A 27 8.55 26.80 12.91
CA ASP A 27 8.40 27.00 14.36
C ASP A 27 8.29 25.66 15.12
N PHE A 28 8.21 24.56 14.37
CA PHE A 28 8.24 23.18 14.81
C PHE A 28 9.36 22.41 14.08
N GLN A 29 10.08 21.56 14.82
CA GLN A 29 11.05 20.61 14.28
C GLN A 29 10.67 19.19 14.71
N ILE A 30 10.69 18.25 13.76
CA ILE A 30 10.47 16.83 14.07
C ILE A 30 11.82 16.20 14.40
N VAL A 31 11.94 15.63 15.60
CA VAL A 31 13.14 14.94 16.07
C VAL A 31 12.80 13.47 16.29
N GLN A 32 13.69 12.58 15.87
CA GLN A 32 13.59 11.16 16.20
C GLN A 32 14.52 10.83 17.38
N ASP A 33 14.03 10.04 18.33
CA ASP A 33 14.84 9.42 19.36
C ASP A 33 14.54 7.90 19.46
N GLY A 34 15.16 7.23 20.43
CA GLY A 34 14.99 5.79 20.62
C GLY A 34 13.56 5.34 21.00
N GLN A 35 12.63 6.27 21.24
CA GLN A 35 11.22 5.97 21.53
C GLN A 35 10.27 6.36 20.41
N GLY A 36 10.73 7.08 19.37
CA GLY A 36 9.88 7.48 18.25
C GLY A 36 10.15 8.89 17.75
N PHE A 37 9.14 9.47 17.10
CA PHE A 37 9.16 10.87 16.70
C PHE A 37 8.57 11.75 17.80
N LYS A 38 9.20 12.89 18.03
CA LYS A 38 8.70 13.98 18.87
C LYS A 38 8.85 15.30 18.14
N VAL A 39 8.23 16.34 18.70
CA VAL A 39 8.30 17.69 18.17
C VAL A 39 8.92 18.60 19.20
N VAL A 40 9.81 19.46 18.73
CA VAL A 40 10.43 20.54 19.51
C VAL A 40 10.21 21.87 18.79
N ASP A 41 10.37 22.97 19.51
CA ASP A 41 10.35 24.31 18.92
C ASP A 41 11.70 24.66 18.26
N SER A 42 11.80 25.87 17.72
CA SER A 42 13.03 26.40 17.09
C SER A 42 14.23 26.52 18.04
N THR A 43 14.02 26.41 19.36
CA THR A 43 15.06 26.43 20.40
C THR A 43 15.36 25.04 20.98
N ASN A 44 14.78 23.98 20.39
CA ASN A 44 14.89 22.60 20.82
C ASN A 44 14.26 22.33 22.21
N ASN A 45 13.28 23.15 22.62
CA ASN A 45 12.45 22.86 23.78
C ASN A 45 11.27 21.97 23.37
N PRO A 46 10.81 21.05 24.25
CA PRO A 46 9.58 20.29 24.01
C PRO A 46 8.37 21.21 23.87
N VAL A 47 7.52 20.94 22.88
CA VAL A 47 6.26 21.66 22.69
C VAL A 47 5.18 21.22 23.68
N GLU A 48 4.22 22.09 23.96
CA GLU A 48 3.05 21.78 24.81
C GLU A 48 2.11 20.82 24.04
N ILE A 49 1.83 19.63 24.60
CA ILE A 49 0.83 18.71 24.04
C ILE A 49 -0.55 19.15 24.55
N LEU A 50 -1.39 19.63 23.64
CA LEU A 50 -2.75 20.09 23.94
C LEU A 50 -3.72 18.93 24.07
N SER A 51 -3.56 17.93 23.18
CA SER A 51 -4.31 16.68 23.21
C SER A 51 -3.56 15.61 22.42
N SER A 52 -3.78 14.34 22.77
CA SER A 52 -3.21 13.21 22.05
C SER A 52 -4.22 12.09 21.89
N ARG A 53 -3.99 11.28 20.86
CA ARG A 53 -4.65 9.98 20.65
C ARG A 53 -3.59 9.01 20.16
N GLU A 54 -3.25 8.06 21.01
CA GLU A 54 -2.24 7.04 20.73
C GLU A 54 -2.91 5.70 20.50
N GLU A 55 -2.59 5.06 19.39
CA GLU A 55 -3.00 3.72 19.05
C GLU A 55 -1.75 2.92 18.61
N VAL A 56 -1.77 1.59 18.71
CA VAL A 56 -0.60 0.81 18.27
C VAL A 56 -0.42 1.00 16.76
N GLY A 57 0.78 1.42 16.33
CA GLY A 57 1.09 1.69 14.92
C GLY A 57 0.83 3.13 14.47
N GLN A 58 0.17 3.96 15.28
CA GLN A 58 -0.11 5.36 14.95
C GLN A 58 -0.37 6.24 16.17
N SER A 59 0.14 7.47 16.17
CA SER A 59 -0.23 8.45 17.19
C SER A 59 -0.49 9.82 16.59
N LEU A 60 -1.50 10.51 17.10
CA LEU A 60 -1.92 11.85 16.68
C LEU A 60 -1.82 12.81 17.87
N PHE A 61 -1.14 13.95 17.68
CA PHE A 61 -0.95 14.96 18.73
C PHE A 61 -1.31 16.34 18.20
N TYR A 62 -2.11 17.09 18.96
CA TYR A 62 -2.15 18.55 18.83
C TYR A 62 -1.09 19.14 19.74
N VAL A 63 -0.23 19.97 19.17
CA VAL A 63 0.88 20.60 19.88
C VAL A 63 0.82 22.11 19.76
N ARG A 64 1.40 22.80 20.74
CA ARG A 64 1.60 24.25 20.72
C ARG A 64 3.05 24.59 21.05
N ASN A 65 3.67 25.44 20.26
CA ASN A 65 5.02 25.94 20.55
C ASN A 65 4.99 27.20 21.44
N ASP A 66 6.16 27.74 21.77
CA ASP A 66 6.31 28.92 22.61
C ASP A 66 5.76 30.20 21.98
N SER A 67 5.62 30.26 20.65
CA SER A 67 4.99 31.40 19.94
C SER A 67 3.46 31.36 19.99
N GLY A 68 2.88 30.24 20.44
CA GLY A 68 1.44 30.01 20.48
C GLY A 68 0.87 29.43 19.18
N GLU A 69 1.71 29.14 18.18
CA GLU A 69 1.30 28.40 16.99
C GLU A 69 0.86 26.98 17.39
N ILE A 70 -0.18 26.48 16.71
CA ILE A 70 -0.69 25.12 16.90
C ILE A 70 -0.33 24.28 15.69
N GLY A 71 0.14 23.06 15.95
CA GLY A 71 0.43 22.04 14.95
C GLY A 71 -0.32 20.72 15.23
N LEU A 72 -0.44 19.90 14.20
CA LEU A 72 -0.94 18.53 14.25
C LEU A 72 0.18 17.58 13.83
N LEU A 73 0.67 16.76 14.77
CA LEU A 73 1.63 15.70 14.50
C LEU A 73 0.91 14.36 14.33
N LEU A 74 1.02 13.77 13.14
CA LEU A 74 0.73 12.35 12.91
C LEU A 74 2.05 11.58 12.87
N THR A 75 2.16 10.52 13.67
CA THR A 75 3.26 9.58 13.64
C THR A 75 2.75 8.21 13.27
N LEU A 76 3.50 7.51 12.42
CA LEU A 76 3.22 6.15 12.00
C LEU A 76 4.39 5.27 12.40
N GLU A 77 4.08 4.07 12.89
CA GLU A 77 5.04 3.04 13.21
C GLU A 77 4.79 1.84 12.30
N TRP A 78 5.87 1.26 11.78
CA TRP A 78 5.82 -0.07 11.21
C TRP A 78 5.74 -1.08 12.34
N VAL A 79 4.78 -2.01 12.26
CA VAL A 79 4.53 -2.98 13.32
C VAL A 79 4.88 -4.36 12.78
N SER A 80 5.90 -4.99 13.35
CA SER A 80 6.32 -6.36 13.03
C SER A 80 6.06 -7.28 14.21
N SER A 81 5.64 -8.52 13.95
CA SER A 81 5.48 -9.52 15.01
C SER A 81 6.84 -10.08 15.42
N LYS A 82 7.13 -10.09 16.73
CA LYS A 82 8.29 -10.78 17.33
C LYS A 82 8.13 -12.30 17.33
N ASN A 83 6.89 -12.76 17.51
CA ASN A 83 6.59 -14.17 17.71
C ASN A 83 6.07 -14.82 16.42
N LYS A 84 6.92 -15.67 15.82
CA LYS A 84 6.70 -16.39 14.55
C LYS A 84 5.68 -17.55 14.60
N THR A 85 5.03 -17.77 15.74
CA THR A 85 4.33 -19.05 16.02
C THR A 85 2.89 -18.88 16.50
N ALA A 86 2.15 -17.94 15.92
CA ALA A 86 0.70 -18.03 16.00
C ALA A 86 0.23 -19.21 15.11
N LYS A 87 -0.08 -20.36 15.72
CA LYS A 87 -0.66 -21.50 15.00
C LYS A 87 -2.08 -21.16 14.58
N MET A 88 -2.30 -21.07 13.26
CA MET A 88 -3.64 -20.93 12.68
C MET A 88 -4.36 -22.29 12.67
N THR A 89 -5.63 -22.30 13.09
CA THR A 89 -6.52 -23.45 12.87
C THR A 89 -7.61 -23.01 11.90
N TYR A 90 -7.74 -23.73 10.79
CA TYR A 90 -8.59 -23.40 9.66
C TYR A 90 -9.85 -24.29 9.65
N THR A 91 -11.01 -23.68 9.39
CA THR A 91 -12.24 -24.42 9.06
C THR A 91 -12.72 -23.96 7.70
N GLU A 92 -12.53 -24.82 6.70
CA GLU A 92 -13.07 -24.61 5.34
C GLU A 92 -14.59 -24.76 5.37
N THR A 93 -15.31 -23.77 4.86
CA THR A 93 -16.71 -23.97 4.46
C THR A 93 -16.75 -24.18 2.96
N THR A 94 -17.29 -25.32 2.54
CA THR A 94 -17.43 -25.67 1.12
C THR A 94 -18.42 -24.73 0.45
N PRO A 95 -18.09 -24.17 -0.73
CA PRO A 95 -19.02 -23.31 -1.47
C PRO A 95 -20.29 -24.07 -1.83
N VAL A 96 -21.44 -23.39 -1.70
CA VAL A 96 -22.73 -23.90 -2.17
C VAL A 96 -22.93 -23.42 -3.61
N VAL A 97 -22.94 -24.37 -4.54
CA VAL A 97 -23.25 -24.15 -5.95
C VAL A 97 -24.73 -24.48 -6.15
N ASP A 98 -25.49 -23.63 -6.85
CA ASP A 98 -26.86 -23.96 -7.21
C ASP A 98 -26.92 -25.06 -8.28
N ALA A 99 -28.12 -25.55 -8.53
CA ALA A 99 -28.41 -26.55 -9.56
C ALA A 99 -28.05 -26.10 -10.99
N GLN A 100 -27.73 -24.82 -11.20
CA GLN A 100 -27.36 -24.23 -12.50
C GLN A 100 -25.84 -24.07 -12.64
N GLY A 101 -25.05 -24.48 -11.64
CA GLY A 101 -23.60 -24.33 -11.65
C GLY A 101 -23.13 -22.92 -11.29
N ASN A 102 -24.01 -22.07 -10.79
CA ASN A 102 -23.62 -20.75 -10.29
C ASN A 102 -23.29 -20.82 -8.80
N THR A 103 -22.21 -20.18 -8.41
CA THR A 103 -21.84 -19.99 -7.01
C THR A 103 -22.82 -18.99 -6.37
N VAL A 104 -23.65 -19.43 -5.41
CA VAL A 104 -24.76 -18.62 -4.87
C VAL A 104 -24.38 -17.85 -3.59
N VAL A 105 -23.25 -18.20 -2.98
CA VAL A 105 -22.75 -17.55 -1.75
C VAL A 105 -21.26 -17.27 -1.92
N PHE A 106 -20.89 -15.99 -1.85
CA PHE A 106 -19.49 -15.59 -1.74
C PHE A 106 -19.01 -15.77 -0.29
N GLY A 107 -17.91 -16.50 -0.17
CA GLY A 107 -17.00 -16.38 0.96
C GLY A 107 -17.17 -17.45 2.00
N SER A 108 -16.17 -18.33 2.07
CA SER A 108 -15.73 -18.82 3.38
C SER A 108 -15.38 -17.60 4.23
N THR A 109 -16.21 -17.25 5.20
CA THR A 109 -15.81 -16.30 6.24
C THR A 109 -14.92 -17.03 7.22
N THR A 110 -13.61 -16.85 7.07
CA THR A 110 -12.63 -17.24 8.07
C THR A 110 -12.55 -16.13 9.12
N GLY A 111 -12.92 -16.44 10.37
CA GLY A 111 -12.76 -15.54 11.51
C GLY A 111 -11.61 -16.03 12.40
N PHE A 112 -10.77 -15.12 12.87
CA PHE A 112 -9.51 -15.44 13.56
C PHE A 112 -9.38 -14.74 14.90
N ASP A 113 -9.08 -15.54 15.92
CA ASP A 113 -8.78 -15.04 17.24
C ASP A 113 -7.27 -15.02 17.46
N ILE A 114 -6.66 -13.86 17.18
CA ILE A 114 -5.30 -13.57 17.63
C ILE A 114 -5.30 -12.10 18.02
N THR A 115 -5.44 -11.84 19.32
CA THR A 115 -4.96 -10.58 19.91
C THR A 115 -3.59 -10.88 20.48
N PRO A 116 -2.51 -10.87 19.67
CA PRO A 116 -1.16 -10.85 20.25
C PRO A 116 -1.07 -9.69 21.24
N ALA A 117 -0.39 -9.93 22.36
CA ALA A 117 -0.24 -8.92 23.38
C ALA A 117 0.60 -7.76 22.83
N ALA A 118 0.45 -6.54 23.37
CA ALA A 118 1.14 -5.37 22.81
C ALA A 118 2.67 -5.53 22.81
N GLU A 119 3.20 -6.34 23.73
CA GLU A 119 4.60 -6.73 23.87
C GLU A 119 5.11 -7.68 22.78
N ASP A 120 4.23 -8.39 22.07
CA ASP A 120 4.57 -9.32 20.99
C ASP A 120 4.97 -8.61 19.70
N PHE A 121 4.91 -7.28 19.67
CA PHE A 121 5.25 -6.49 18.50
C PHE A 121 6.55 -5.71 18.68
N GLU A 122 7.35 -5.69 17.63
CA GLU A 122 8.37 -4.66 17.39
C GLU A 122 7.70 -3.48 16.69
N ARG A 123 8.06 -2.29 17.16
CA ARG A 123 7.56 -1.04 16.61
C ARG A 123 8.75 -0.25 16.15
N THR A 124 8.78 0.07 14.88
CA THR A 124 9.84 0.88 14.29
C THR A 124 9.21 2.18 13.84
N PRO A 125 9.68 3.34 14.33
CA PRO A 125 9.23 4.63 13.84
C PRO A 125 9.37 4.65 12.32
N PHE A 126 8.33 5.06 11.63
CA PHE A 126 8.29 4.96 10.18
C PHE A 126 8.23 6.34 9.53
N VAL A 127 7.17 7.11 9.80
CA VAL A 127 6.98 8.45 9.24
C VAL A 127 6.34 9.36 10.28
N ALA A 128 6.74 10.62 10.29
CA ALA A 128 6.07 11.70 11.00
C ALA A 128 5.66 12.81 10.04
N ILE A 129 4.45 13.33 10.24
CA ILE A 129 3.85 14.38 9.44
C ILE A 129 3.38 15.46 10.41
N MET A 130 3.95 16.65 10.30
CA MET A 130 3.54 17.83 11.03
C MET A 130 2.79 18.76 10.10
N SER A 131 1.51 19.01 10.40
CA SER A 131 0.70 20.02 9.72
C SER A 131 0.55 21.24 10.60
N THR A 132 0.81 22.43 10.04
CA THR A 132 0.53 23.72 10.68
C THR A 132 -0.61 24.44 9.94
N LYS A 133 -0.81 25.73 10.21
CA LYS A 133 -1.73 26.58 9.44
C LYS A 133 -1.33 26.69 7.96
N ASN A 134 -0.02 26.77 7.67
CA ASN A 134 0.48 27.15 6.35
C ASN A 134 1.58 26.22 5.80
N SER A 135 1.91 25.13 6.51
CA SER A 135 2.96 24.21 6.08
C SER A 135 2.65 22.77 6.46
N VAL A 136 3.31 21.86 5.74
CA VAL A 136 3.38 20.44 6.06
C VAL A 136 4.84 20.03 6.06
N THR A 137 5.32 19.47 7.17
CA THR A 137 6.65 18.89 7.31
C THR A 137 6.53 17.37 7.39
N ILE A 138 7.31 16.67 6.57
CA ILE A 138 7.31 15.21 6.45
C ILE A 138 8.71 14.74 6.79
N ARG A 139 8.80 13.91 7.83
CA ARG A 139 10.05 13.27 8.25
C ARG A 139 9.93 11.76 8.15
N ILE A 140 10.94 11.11 7.60
CA ILE A 140 11.07 9.64 7.61
C ILE A 140 12.08 9.20 8.66
N SER A 141 11.99 7.93 9.08
CA SER A 141 12.92 7.41 10.07
C SER A 141 14.38 7.52 9.61
N ASP A 142 15.29 7.71 10.55
CA ASP A 142 16.73 7.69 10.31
C ASP A 142 17.24 6.32 9.82
N ASP A 143 16.43 5.27 9.98
CA ASP A 143 16.66 3.95 9.40
C ASP A 143 16.57 3.94 7.85
N PHE A 144 16.04 5.01 7.25
CA PHE A 144 16.00 5.20 5.81
C PHE A 144 17.27 5.89 5.30
N LYS A 145 17.76 5.39 4.17
CA LYS A 145 18.95 5.89 3.47
C LYS A 145 18.64 7.13 2.64
N GLU A 146 17.49 7.12 1.98
CA GLU A 146 17.02 8.23 1.17
C GLU A 146 15.51 8.16 1.03
N GLY A 147 14.88 9.33 0.87
CA GLY A 147 13.47 9.43 0.55
C GLY A 147 13.16 10.55 -0.44
N TYR A 148 12.03 10.42 -1.10
CA TYR A 148 11.47 11.34 -2.07
C TYR A 148 9.99 11.56 -1.75
N VAL A 149 9.54 12.80 -1.78
CA VAL A 149 8.13 13.16 -1.60
C VAL A 149 7.62 13.81 -2.87
N TYR A 150 6.44 13.40 -3.32
CA TYR A 150 5.73 13.91 -4.48
C TYR A 150 4.41 14.50 -4.00
N GLU A 151 4.13 15.76 -4.35
CA GLU A 151 2.87 16.44 -4.05
C GLU A 151 2.01 16.48 -5.32
N ASP A 152 0.76 16.03 -5.25
CA ASP A 152 -0.30 16.20 -6.27
C ASP A 152 0.06 15.87 -7.75
N THR A 153 1.04 14.98 -7.99
CA THR A 153 1.63 14.52 -9.29
C THR A 153 2.89 15.25 -9.80
N ASN A 154 3.47 16.15 -9.01
CA ASN A 154 4.70 16.88 -9.37
C ASN A 154 5.98 16.02 -9.42
N THR A 155 7.08 16.63 -9.89
CA THR A 155 8.45 16.10 -9.75
C THR A 155 8.79 15.84 -8.29
N GLY A 156 9.23 14.62 -7.99
CA GLY A 156 9.59 14.21 -6.63
C GLY A 156 10.72 15.07 -6.05
N GLN A 157 10.52 15.56 -4.84
CA GLN A 157 11.50 16.30 -4.08
C GLN A 157 12.27 15.34 -3.17
N LYS A 158 13.60 15.36 -3.26
CA LYS A 158 14.45 14.55 -2.37
C LYS A 158 14.39 15.14 -0.96
N LEU A 159 14.23 14.28 0.04
CA LEU A 159 14.31 14.67 1.45
C LEU A 159 15.73 15.13 1.79
N HIS A 160 15.85 16.21 2.56
CA HIS A 160 17.11 16.68 3.12
C HIS A 160 17.16 16.33 4.60
N ASN A 161 18.17 15.57 5.03
CA ASN A 161 18.26 15.02 6.40
C ASN A 161 16.98 14.26 6.81
N ASN A 162 16.47 13.43 5.90
CA ASN A 162 15.23 12.65 6.05
C ASN A 162 13.96 13.49 6.25
N GLU A 163 14.00 14.78 5.89
CA GLU A 163 12.89 15.71 6.09
C GLU A 163 12.61 16.55 4.84
N LEU A 164 11.34 16.93 4.66
CA LEU A 164 10.89 17.93 3.68
C LEU A 164 9.80 18.77 4.31
N THR A 165 9.91 20.09 4.16
CA THR A 165 8.86 21.04 4.54
C THR A 165 8.31 21.71 3.29
N VAL A 166 6.99 21.63 3.12
CA VAL A 166 6.25 22.38 2.10
C VAL A 166 5.57 23.56 2.78
N ASN A 167 5.98 24.77 2.39
CA ASN A 167 5.50 26.03 2.96
C ASN A 167 4.47 26.72 2.06
N ASN A 168 3.87 27.80 2.55
CA ASN A 168 2.95 28.68 1.82
C ASN A 168 1.66 27.98 1.35
N LEU A 169 1.22 26.97 2.09
CA LEU A 169 -0.05 26.30 1.87
C LEU A 169 -1.21 27.16 2.40
N ALA A 170 -2.36 27.11 1.72
CA ALA A 170 -3.53 27.87 2.16
C ALA A 170 -4.17 27.25 3.41
N PRO A 171 -4.53 28.01 4.46
CA PRO A 171 -5.16 27.45 5.66
C PRO A 171 -6.43 26.63 5.35
N GLY A 172 -6.55 25.44 5.93
CA GLY A 172 -7.68 24.53 5.71
C GLY A 172 -7.68 23.80 4.36
N SER A 173 -6.63 23.95 3.55
CA SER A 173 -6.46 23.18 2.30
C SER A 173 -6.00 21.75 2.56
N HIS A 174 -6.34 20.85 1.63
CA HIS A 174 -5.96 19.44 1.63
C HIS A 174 -4.92 19.18 0.53
N HIS A 175 -3.83 18.51 0.88
CA HIS A 175 -2.74 18.16 -0.03
C HIS A 175 -2.46 16.68 0.00
N THR A 176 -2.21 16.08 -1.16
CA THR A 176 -1.86 14.66 -1.28
C THR A 176 -0.35 14.51 -1.49
N PHE A 177 0.29 13.82 -0.55
CA PHE A 177 1.71 13.47 -0.63
C PHE A 177 1.88 12.00 -0.96
N LYS A 178 2.89 11.68 -1.77
CA LYS A 178 3.45 10.33 -1.94
C LYS A 178 4.91 10.36 -1.48
N LEU A 179 5.23 9.66 -0.42
CA LEU A 179 6.59 9.35 -0.01
C LEU A 179 7.08 8.08 -0.72
N GLN A 180 8.39 8.02 -0.97
CA GLN A 180 9.15 6.86 -1.44
C GLN A 180 10.49 6.87 -0.72
N GLY A 181 11.07 5.75 -0.29
CA GLY A 181 12.39 5.74 0.36
C GLY A 181 12.98 4.35 0.59
N HIS A 182 14.30 4.24 0.72
CA HIS A 182 15.03 2.97 0.89
C HIS A 182 15.50 2.78 2.33
N LEU A 183 15.41 1.57 2.91
CA LEU A 183 16.01 1.26 4.21
C LEU A 183 17.54 1.11 4.12
N GLN A 184 18.28 1.52 5.15
CA GLN A 184 19.76 1.46 5.17
C GLN A 184 20.32 0.03 5.25
N ASN A 185 19.60 -0.92 5.87
CA ASN A 185 20.13 -2.22 6.26
C ASN A 185 19.59 -3.42 5.47
N SER A 186 18.91 -3.20 4.35
CA SER A 186 18.58 -4.28 3.42
C SER A 186 19.81 -4.70 2.63
N SER A 187 20.78 -5.35 3.28
CA SER A 187 21.76 -6.14 2.54
C SER A 187 20.97 -7.18 1.75
N PRO A 188 21.10 -7.24 0.42
CA PRO A 188 20.47 -8.28 -0.36
C PRO A 188 21.13 -9.59 0.07
N ASP A 189 20.47 -10.35 0.92
CA ASP A 189 20.95 -11.66 1.35
C ASP A 189 20.78 -12.63 0.17
N THR A 190 21.68 -12.51 -0.79
CA THR A 190 21.80 -13.41 -1.93
C THR A 190 22.47 -14.68 -1.43
N THR A 191 21.72 -15.62 -0.85
CA THR A 191 21.90 -17.08 -0.98
C THR A 191 21.13 -17.83 0.11
N ASN A 192 19.85 -18.12 -0.12
CA ASN A 192 19.23 -19.34 0.42
C ASN A 192 18.37 -19.97 -0.67
N THR A 193 19.05 -20.58 -1.64
CA THR A 193 18.39 -21.40 -2.67
C THR A 193 18.05 -22.74 -2.05
N VAL A 194 16.87 -22.86 -1.46
CA VAL A 194 16.31 -24.17 -1.11
C VAL A 194 15.95 -24.88 -2.40
N LYS A 195 16.74 -25.88 -2.81
CA LYS A 195 16.36 -26.79 -3.89
C LYS A 195 15.19 -27.66 -3.40
N PRO A 196 14.04 -27.67 -4.07
CA PRO A 196 12.98 -28.61 -3.72
C PRO A 196 13.43 -30.04 -4.06
N SER A 197 13.51 -30.89 -3.04
CA SER A 197 13.66 -32.34 -3.20
C SER A 197 12.29 -32.95 -3.44
N ALA A 198 12.10 -33.58 -4.60
CA ALA A 198 10.91 -34.35 -4.89
C ALA A 198 10.82 -35.54 -3.91
N ASN A 199 9.67 -35.67 -3.24
CA ASN A 199 9.31 -36.71 -2.27
C ASN A 199 9.78 -36.45 -0.83
N THR A 200 9.10 -35.54 -0.14
CA THR A 200 8.98 -35.60 1.33
C THR A 200 7.56 -35.20 1.71
N GLU A 201 6.97 -35.90 2.67
CA GLU A 201 5.70 -35.52 3.30
C GLU A 201 5.73 -34.04 3.69
N ILE A 202 4.63 -33.33 3.42
CA ILE A 202 4.47 -31.91 3.77
C ILE A 202 4.41 -31.83 5.29
N ASP A 203 5.57 -31.62 5.92
CA ASP A 203 5.64 -31.12 7.28
C ASP A 203 5.12 -29.68 7.27
N THR A 204 3.93 -29.46 7.83
CA THR A 204 3.26 -28.15 7.88
C THR A 204 3.92 -27.20 8.89
N SER A 205 5.05 -27.57 9.51
CA SER A 205 5.92 -26.64 10.22
C SER A 205 6.88 -25.92 9.28
N ALA A 206 6.39 -25.39 8.15
CA ALA A 206 7.16 -24.46 7.35
C ALA A 206 7.58 -23.30 8.26
N SER A 207 8.89 -23.11 8.39
CA SER A 207 9.49 -21.93 9.00
C SER A 207 8.86 -20.71 8.36
N LEU A 208 7.96 -20.03 9.08
CA LEU A 208 7.44 -18.74 8.67
C LEU A 208 8.63 -17.78 8.66
N ASP A 209 9.11 -17.46 7.46
CA ASP A 209 10.09 -16.39 7.28
C ASP A 209 9.54 -15.13 7.96
N LEU A 210 10.41 -14.39 8.66
CA LEU A 210 10.03 -13.10 9.24
C LEU A 210 9.33 -12.29 8.14
N ILE A 211 8.29 -11.54 8.51
CA ILE A 211 7.86 -10.40 7.71
C ILE A 211 9.12 -9.54 7.54
N LYS A 212 9.77 -9.65 6.38
CA LYS A 212 11.04 -8.98 6.13
C LYS A 212 10.75 -7.49 6.15
N GLU A 213 11.53 -6.73 6.90
CA GLU A 213 11.43 -5.28 6.84
C GLU A 213 11.54 -4.82 5.38
N PRO A 214 10.65 -3.94 4.94
CA PRO A 214 10.53 -3.63 3.53
C PRO A 214 11.76 -2.83 3.05
N GLU A 215 12.55 -3.38 2.13
CA GLU A 215 13.83 -2.78 1.67
C GLU A 215 13.71 -1.38 1.03
N PHE A 216 12.49 -1.04 0.64
CA PHE A 216 12.04 0.24 0.12
C PHE A 216 10.66 0.47 0.74
N ILE A 217 10.16 1.70 0.82
CA ILE A 217 8.79 1.98 1.20
C ILE A 217 8.26 3.08 0.30
N SER A 218 6.97 3.05 0.02
CA SER A 218 6.26 4.23 -0.44
C SER A 218 5.12 4.49 0.55
N LEU A 219 4.54 5.67 0.58
CA LEU A 219 3.41 5.98 1.44
C LEU A 219 2.62 7.10 0.81
N SER A 220 1.30 7.04 0.77
CA SER A 220 0.50 8.15 0.28
C SER A 220 -0.48 8.61 1.35
N PHE A 221 -0.53 9.93 1.59
CA PHE A 221 -1.29 10.50 2.70
C PHE A 221 -1.82 11.90 2.38
N ASP A 222 -2.97 12.22 2.96
CA ASP A 222 -3.53 13.57 2.93
C ASP A 222 -3.11 14.31 4.19
N ALA A 223 -2.47 15.46 4.02
CA ALA A 223 -2.14 16.33 5.14
C ALA A 223 -2.96 17.63 5.01
N PRO A 224 -4.02 17.80 5.83
CA PRO A 224 -4.72 19.07 5.88
C PRO A 224 -3.84 20.11 6.57
N THR A 225 -3.91 21.34 6.11
CA THR A 225 -3.48 22.48 6.91
C THR A 225 -4.56 22.84 7.92
N LEU A 226 -4.19 23.38 9.07
CA LEU A 226 -5.14 23.74 10.11
C LEU A 226 -5.96 24.98 9.72
N SER A 227 -7.28 24.88 9.80
CA SER A 227 -8.16 26.05 9.67
C SER A 227 -8.17 26.86 10.97
N GLU A 228 -8.53 28.14 10.89
CA GLU A 228 -8.63 29.00 12.08
C GLU A 228 -9.61 28.47 13.13
N GLU A 229 -10.68 27.78 12.72
CA GLU A 229 -11.64 27.17 13.63
C GLU A 229 -11.03 26.02 14.46
N HIS A 230 -10.19 25.18 13.85
CA HIS A 230 -9.51 24.07 14.55
C HIS A 230 -8.49 24.59 15.58
N ILE A 231 -7.90 25.76 15.35
CA ILE A 231 -6.93 26.39 16.26
C ILE A 231 -7.61 26.82 17.57
N ILE A 232 -8.89 27.21 17.54
CA ILE A 232 -9.60 27.77 18.70
C ILE A 232 -10.02 26.67 19.69
N LYS A 233 -10.26 25.45 19.22
CA LYS A 233 -10.65 24.29 20.06
C LYS A 233 -9.96 23.02 19.55
N PRO A 234 -8.69 22.78 19.95
CA PRO A 234 -8.00 21.55 19.60
C PRO A 234 -8.68 20.38 20.29
N ASP A 235 -9.48 19.63 19.53
CA ASP A 235 -10.18 18.45 19.99
C ASP A 235 -9.90 17.30 19.01
N VAL A 236 -9.09 16.34 19.45
CA VAL A 236 -8.79 15.12 18.68
C VAL A 236 -10.03 14.30 18.31
N SER A 237 -11.16 14.47 19.00
CA SER A 237 -12.42 13.82 18.65
C SER A 237 -13.13 14.47 17.45
N SER A 238 -12.73 15.69 17.07
CA SER A 238 -13.34 16.49 16.00
C SER A 238 -12.64 16.39 14.65
N VAL A 239 -11.39 15.89 14.60
CA VAL A 239 -10.76 15.49 13.33
C VAL A 239 -11.68 14.45 12.70
N PRO A 240 -12.05 14.58 11.41
CA PRO A 240 -12.88 13.60 10.73
C PRO A 240 -12.11 12.29 10.60
N TYR A 241 -12.10 11.54 11.69
CA TYR A 241 -11.93 10.11 11.68
C TYR A 241 -13.09 9.63 10.85
N HIS A 242 -12.82 9.27 9.59
CA HIS A 242 -13.74 8.38 8.93
C HIS A 242 -13.67 7.09 9.76
N ASP A 243 -14.62 6.93 10.69
CA ASP A 243 -14.98 5.64 11.29
C ASP A 243 -15.50 4.75 10.15
N SER A 244 -14.64 4.48 9.18
CA SER A 244 -14.85 3.39 8.26
C SER A 244 -14.71 2.16 9.14
N PRO A 245 -15.79 1.40 9.40
CA PRO A 245 -15.66 0.13 10.08
C PRO A 245 -14.66 -0.79 9.39
N LEU A 246 -14.36 -0.56 8.10
CA LEU A 246 -13.68 -1.50 7.23
C LEU A 246 -12.55 -0.82 6.44
N GLY A 247 -11.30 -1.11 6.80
CA GLY A 247 -10.17 -0.98 5.87
C GLY A 247 -10.17 -2.16 4.90
N SER A 248 -9.65 -1.99 3.68
CA SER A 248 -9.60 -3.07 2.70
C SER A 248 -8.47 -2.96 1.70
N TRP A 249 -8.05 -4.13 1.24
CA TRP A 249 -7.05 -4.35 0.21
C TRP A 249 -7.65 -5.25 -0.87
N VAL A 250 -7.41 -4.95 -2.14
CA VAL A 250 -7.82 -5.77 -3.28
C VAL A 250 -6.62 -5.93 -4.21
N HIS A 251 -6.27 -7.16 -4.58
CA HIS A 251 -5.29 -7.47 -5.62
C HIS A 251 -5.98 -8.32 -6.69
N LEU A 252 -5.97 -7.84 -7.93
CA LEU A 252 -6.53 -8.50 -9.11
C LEU A 252 -5.42 -8.78 -10.11
N THR A 253 -5.54 -9.90 -10.83
CA THR A 253 -4.74 -10.17 -12.02
C THR A 253 -5.65 -10.33 -13.23
N TYR A 254 -5.21 -9.91 -14.41
CA TYR A 254 -6.02 -9.96 -15.62
C TYR A 254 -5.17 -9.99 -16.90
N ILE A 255 -5.74 -10.50 -17.98
CA ILE A 255 -5.15 -10.47 -19.33
C ILE A 255 -5.80 -9.32 -20.11
N PRO A 256 -5.05 -8.30 -20.55
CA PRO A 256 -5.64 -7.10 -21.13
C PRO A 256 -6.32 -7.31 -22.48
N THR A 257 -5.95 -8.35 -23.21
CA THR A 257 -6.49 -8.69 -24.53
C THR A 257 -7.66 -9.66 -24.43
N ASP A 258 -8.41 -9.84 -25.53
CA ASP A 258 -9.48 -10.82 -25.66
C ASP A 258 -8.97 -12.26 -25.69
N THR A 259 -7.75 -12.46 -26.17
CA THR A 259 -7.08 -13.74 -26.30
C THR A 259 -5.60 -13.59 -25.99
N VAL A 260 -4.98 -14.66 -25.51
CA VAL A 260 -3.54 -14.80 -25.38
C VAL A 260 -3.11 -16.07 -26.10
N THR A 261 -2.08 -15.96 -26.93
CA THR A 261 -1.47 -17.12 -27.58
C THR A 261 -0.14 -17.43 -26.91
N ILE A 262 -0.01 -18.66 -26.40
CA ILE A 262 1.25 -19.19 -25.89
C ILE A 262 2.11 -19.59 -27.09
N GLU A 263 3.34 -19.09 -27.12
CA GLU A 263 4.25 -19.35 -28.22
C GLU A 263 4.53 -20.86 -28.35
N PRO A 264 4.56 -21.44 -29.56
CA PRO A 264 4.65 -22.89 -29.75
C PRO A 264 5.83 -23.57 -29.03
N HIS A 265 6.95 -22.88 -28.89
CA HIS A 265 8.12 -23.42 -28.19
C HIS A 265 7.89 -23.56 -26.68
N LEU A 266 6.99 -22.76 -26.10
CA LEU A 266 6.61 -22.83 -24.68
C LEU A 266 5.55 -23.88 -24.40
N ILE A 267 4.81 -24.36 -25.40
CA ILE A 267 3.74 -25.36 -25.19
C ILE A 267 4.31 -26.66 -24.63
N GLY A 268 5.46 -27.09 -25.15
CA GLY A 268 6.18 -28.26 -24.63
C GLY A 268 6.81 -28.02 -23.25
N GLU A 269 7.28 -26.81 -22.99
CA GLU A 269 7.95 -26.44 -21.73
C GLU A 269 6.97 -26.21 -20.58
N ILE A 270 5.78 -25.67 -20.87
CA ILE A 270 4.72 -25.38 -19.89
C ILE A 270 3.76 -26.59 -19.77
N GLY A 271 3.87 -27.56 -20.68
CA GLY A 271 3.09 -28.80 -20.67
C GLY A 271 1.60 -28.57 -20.93
N CYS A 272 1.28 -27.63 -21.81
CA CYS A 272 -0.10 -27.32 -22.16
C CYS A 272 -0.63 -28.33 -23.21
N ASN A 273 -1.84 -28.86 -23.02
CA ASN A 273 -2.43 -29.88 -23.91
C ASN A 273 -2.81 -29.31 -25.30
N ASN A 274 -1.84 -29.28 -26.23
CA ASN A 274 -1.96 -28.88 -27.65
C ASN A 274 -2.70 -27.55 -27.90
N SER A 275 -2.85 -26.73 -26.85
CA SER A 275 -3.53 -25.44 -26.92
C SER A 275 -2.48 -24.37 -27.13
N THR A 276 -2.66 -23.60 -28.19
CA THR A 276 -1.88 -22.38 -28.41
C THR A 276 -2.59 -21.16 -27.85
N THR A 277 -3.92 -21.17 -27.64
CA THR A 277 -4.69 -19.93 -27.39
C THR A 277 -5.73 -20.06 -26.27
N PHE A 278 -5.74 -19.06 -25.39
CA PHE A 278 -6.68 -18.92 -24.26
C PHE A 278 -7.42 -17.59 -24.30
N SER A 279 -8.59 -17.53 -23.68
CA SER A 279 -9.37 -16.28 -23.56
C SER A 279 -8.70 -15.38 -22.53
N GLY A 280 -8.57 -14.10 -22.83
CA GLY A 280 -8.22 -13.07 -21.88
C GLY A 280 -9.45 -12.40 -21.26
N ASP A 281 -9.22 -11.32 -20.52
CA ASP A 281 -10.26 -10.54 -19.82
C ASP A 281 -10.74 -9.33 -20.63
N ASN A 282 -10.01 -8.96 -21.70
CA ASN A 282 -10.30 -7.82 -22.58
C ASN A 282 -10.61 -6.52 -21.81
N ARG A 283 -9.73 -6.14 -20.87
CA ARG A 283 -9.93 -4.95 -20.04
C ARG A 283 -8.63 -4.24 -19.72
N GLY A 284 -8.75 -2.98 -19.29
CA GLY A 284 -7.68 -2.25 -18.61
C GLY A 284 -7.80 -2.37 -17.09
N ASP A 285 -7.08 -1.51 -16.38
CA ASP A 285 -7.23 -1.39 -14.94
C ASP A 285 -8.64 -0.91 -14.58
N ILE A 286 -9.27 -1.51 -13.56
CA ILE A 286 -10.64 -1.15 -13.14
C ILE A 286 -10.70 -1.00 -11.61
N THR A 287 -11.14 0.17 -11.15
CA THR A 287 -11.37 0.40 -9.72
C THR A 287 -12.36 -0.64 -9.15
N PRO A 288 -12.01 -1.36 -8.06
CA PRO A 288 -12.85 -2.39 -7.50
C PRO A 288 -14.22 -1.87 -7.04
N ASN A 289 -15.21 -2.76 -7.13
CA ASN A 289 -16.49 -2.55 -6.47
C ASN A 289 -16.42 -3.21 -5.08
N PRO A 290 -16.95 -2.58 -4.01
CA PRO A 290 -16.95 -3.17 -2.67
C PRO A 290 -17.58 -4.58 -2.60
N TRP A 291 -18.48 -4.92 -3.52
CA TRP A 291 -19.33 -6.10 -3.44
C TRP A 291 -18.99 -7.20 -4.45
N VAL A 292 -18.30 -6.87 -5.54
CA VAL A 292 -18.10 -7.80 -6.67
C VAL A 292 -16.69 -7.64 -7.24
N PHE A 293 -16.03 -8.76 -7.48
CA PHE A 293 -14.78 -8.78 -8.25
C PHE A 293 -15.05 -8.43 -9.70
N GLN A 294 -14.25 -7.51 -10.24
CA GLN A 294 -14.19 -7.22 -11.67
C GLN A 294 -13.67 -8.47 -12.42
N PRO A 295 -13.86 -8.60 -13.75
CA PRO A 295 -13.28 -9.72 -14.51
C PRO A 295 -11.80 -9.92 -14.19
N HIS A 296 -11.34 -11.15 -13.98
CA HIS A 296 -9.98 -11.42 -13.51
C HIS A 296 -9.53 -12.83 -13.88
N ARG A 297 -8.21 -13.05 -13.85
CA ARG A 297 -7.59 -14.38 -13.76
C ARG A 297 -7.57 -14.86 -12.32
N THR A 298 -7.07 -14.03 -11.40
CA THR A 298 -7.16 -14.26 -9.95
C THR A 298 -7.52 -12.98 -9.22
N ALA A 299 -8.16 -13.12 -8.07
CA ALA A 299 -8.55 -12.02 -7.22
C ALA A 299 -8.42 -12.39 -5.76
N ILE A 300 -7.96 -11.45 -4.95
CA ILE A 300 -8.05 -11.51 -3.50
C ILE A 300 -8.51 -10.15 -2.96
N LYS A 301 -9.42 -10.17 -1.99
CA LYS A 301 -9.84 -9.01 -1.22
C LYS A 301 -9.67 -9.31 0.25
N VAL A 302 -8.96 -8.47 0.98
CA VAL A 302 -8.79 -8.57 2.44
C VAL A 302 -9.48 -7.37 3.09
N LEU A 303 -10.23 -7.61 4.17
CA LEU A 303 -10.97 -6.61 4.93
C LEU A 303 -10.45 -6.57 6.36
N SER A 304 -10.20 -5.38 6.88
CA SER A 304 -9.89 -5.12 8.29
C SER A 304 -11.08 -4.44 8.96
N ASN A 305 -11.79 -5.16 9.83
CA ASN A 305 -12.95 -4.67 10.57
C ASN A 305 -12.56 -4.15 11.96
N TRP A 306 -12.58 -2.83 12.12
CA TRP A 306 -12.21 -2.15 13.35
C TRP A 306 -13.32 -2.13 14.41
N HIS A 307 -14.57 -2.38 14.01
CA HIS A 307 -15.74 -2.38 14.91
C HIS A 307 -16.05 -3.76 15.49
N ASN A 308 -15.55 -4.83 14.89
CA ASN A 308 -15.72 -6.16 15.46
C ASN A 308 -14.80 -6.29 16.70
N PRO A 309 -15.26 -6.90 17.82
CA PRO A 309 -14.36 -7.41 18.86
C PRO A 309 -13.15 -8.12 18.27
N ILE A 310 -12.06 -8.11 19.03
CA ILE A 310 -10.68 -8.32 18.53
C ILE A 310 -10.51 -9.64 17.76
N ASN A 311 -11.39 -10.59 18.02
CA ASN A 311 -11.38 -11.98 17.62
C ASN A 311 -11.83 -12.23 16.16
N GLN A 312 -12.16 -11.20 15.39
CA GLN A 312 -12.46 -11.32 13.95
C GLN A 312 -12.17 -10.00 13.19
N ARG A 313 -10.97 -9.45 13.36
CA ARG A 313 -10.62 -8.17 12.72
C ARG A 313 -10.21 -8.30 11.26
N ILE A 314 -9.76 -9.45 10.77
CA ILE A 314 -9.38 -9.62 9.36
C ILE A 314 -10.18 -10.75 8.69
N TYR A 315 -10.70 -10.49 7.49
CA TYR A 315 -11.36 -11.47 6.63
C TYR A 315 -10.83 -11.35 5.22
N TRP A 316 -10.98 -12.38 4.41
CA TRP A 316 -10.67 -12.28 2.99
C TRP A 316 -11.57 -13.12 2.11
N PHE A 317 -11.61 -12.72 0.84
CA PHE A 317 -12.29 -13.40 -0.24
C PHE A 317 -11.27 -13.65 -1.33
N LYS A 318 -11.30 -14.83 -1.93
CA LYS A 318 -10.46 -15.19 -3.06
C LYS A 318 -11.33 -15.69 -4.21
N SER A 319 -10.86 -15.51 -5.43
CA SER A 319 -11.55 -15.97 -6.63
C SER A 319 -10.55 -16.25 -7.74
N VAL A 320 -10.86 -17.27 -8.54
CA VAL A 320 -10.11 -17.65 -9.74
C VAL A 320 -11.07 -17.67 -10.92
N GLY A 321 -10.75 -16.89 -11.95
CA GLY A 321 -11.54 -16.82 -13.16
C GLY A 321 -11.42 -18.10 -13.99
N ALA A 322 -12.50 -18.49 -14.65
CA ALA A 322 -12.49 -19.62 -15.56
C ALA A 322 -11.50 -19.39 -16.72
N THR A 323 -10.68 -20.41 -16.99
CA THR A 323 -9.80 -20.45 -18.16
C THR A 323 -10.56 -21.11 -19.31
N LYS A 324 -10.63 -20.42 -20.45
CA LYS A 324 -11.28 -20.92 -21.67
C LYS A 324 -10.21 -21.18 -22.72
N LYS A 325 -10.10 -22.43 -23.16
CA LYS A 325 -9.25 -22.84 -24.27
C LYS A 325 -9.97 -22.55 -25.59
N LEU A 326 -9.26 -21.94 -26.55
CA LEU A 326 -9.78 -21.66 -27.88
C LEU A 326 -9.07 -22.48 -28.95
N GLU A 327 -9.84 -22.92 -29.95
CA GLU A 327 -9.34 -23.45 -31.22
C GLU A 327 -10.04 -22.70 -32.35
N ASN A 328 -9.28 -22.05 -33.23
CA ASN A 328 -9.80 -21.20 -34.31
C ASN A 328 -10.79 -20.12 -33.83
N GLY A 329 -10.54 -19.52 -32.66
CA GLY A 329 -11.39 -18.50 -32.05
C GLY A 329 -12.67 -19.01 -31.39
N VAL A 330 -12.91 -20.33 -31.37
CA VAL A 330 -14.06 -20.96 -30.72
C VAL A 330 -13.63 -21.57 -29.39
N VAL A 331 -14.40 -21.33 -28.32
CA VAL A 331 -14.17 -21.99 -27.02
C VAL A 331 -14.46 -23.48 -27.15
N VAL A 332 -13.43 -24.30 -26.98
CA VAL A 332 -13.56 -25.77 -27.04
C VAL A 332 -13.61 -26.41 -25.66
N GLU A 333 -13.06 -25.74 -24.64
CA GLU A 333 -13.05 -26.26 -23.28
C GLU A 333 -12.96 -25.13 -22.26
N THR A 334 -13.59 -25.32 -21.09
CA THR A 334 -13.52 -24.37 -19.96
C THR A 334 -13.19 -25.14 -18.69
N ARG A 335 -12.19 -24.66 -17.95
CA ARG A 335 -11.78 -25.20 -16.64
C ARG A 335 -11.45 -24.06 -15.69
N THR A 336 -11.59 -24.29 -14.40
CA THR A 336 -11.19 -23.33 -13.35
C THR A 336 -10.07 -23.94 -12.53
N ALA A 337 -8.99 -23.20 -12.30
CA ALA A 337 -7.92 -23.66 -11.43
C ALA A 337 -8.38 -23.63 -9.96
N SER A 338 -7.70 -24.39 -9.11
CA SER A 338 -7.92 -24.29 -7.66
C SER A 338 -7.45 -22.93 -7.13
N ASP A 339 -8.18 -22.39 -6.16
CA ASP A 339 -7.80 -21.20 -5.40
C ASP A 339 -6.95 -21.55 -4.15
N ALA A 340 -6.58 -22.81 -3.95
CA ALA A 340 -5.79 -23.26 -2.81
C ALA A 340 -4.39 -22.61 -2.79
N GLY A 341 -3.89 -22.22 -3.96
CA GLY A 341 -2.65 -21.47 -4.09
C GLY A 341 -2.74 -19.99 -3.71
N ILE A 342 -3.91 -19.51 -3.26
CA ILE A 342 -4.11 -18.17 -2.71
C ILE A 342 -4.27 -18.29 -1.19
N ALA A 343 -3.23 -17.92 -0.45
CA ALA A 343 -3.17 -18.03 1.00
C ALA A 343 -2.91 -16.67 1.65
N VAL A 344 -3.62 -16.39 2.75
CA VAL A 344 -3.35 -15.25 3.63
C VAL A 344 -2.77 -15.78 4.93
N ASN A 345 -1.58 -15.32 5.28
CA ASN A 345 -0.78 -15.77 6.42
C ASN A 345 -0.35 -14.57 7.26
N ASN A 346 0.33 -14.85 8.39
CA ASN A 346 0.97 -13.83 9.23
C ASN A 346 0.02 -12.68 9.61
N LEU A 347 -1.23 -13.02 9.89
CA LEU A 347 -2.26 -12.06 10.22
C LEU A 347 -2.06 -11.51 11.62
N TRP A 348 -2.15 -10.19 11.76
CA TRP A 348 -2.18 -9.53 13.05
C TRP A 348 -3.07 -8.28 12.98
N SER A 349 -3.70 -7.93 14.09
CA SER A 349 -4.46 -6.69 14.18
C SER A 349 -4.45 -6.16 15.60
N ASN A 350 -4.45 -4.85 15.72
CA ASN A 350 -4.59 -4.10 16.96
C ASN A 350 -5.56 -2.94 16.75
N ASN A 351 -5.63 -1.97 17.67
CA ASN A 351 -6.62 -0.89 17.60
C ASN A 351 -6.31 0.20 16.57
N GLY A 352 -5.07 0.29 16.06
CA GLY A 352 -4.63 1.31 15.11
C GLY A 352 -4.17 0.75 13.76
N ALA A 353 -3.80 -0.53 13.68
CA ALA A 353 -3.33 -1.16 12.44
C ALA A 353 -3.63 -2.66 12.38
N SER A 354 -3.56 -3.20 11.17
CA SER A 354 -3.67 -4.60 10.84
C SER A 354 -2.68 -4.93 9.73
N GLY A 355 -2.15 -6.14 9.74
CA GLY A 355 -1.23 -6.59 8.73
C GLY A 355 -1.42 -8.06 8.41
N PHE A 356 -1.03 -8.42 7.19
CA PHE A 356 -1.13 -9.78 6.67
C PHE A 356 -0.16 -9.97 5.51
N GLU A 357 0.14 -11.23 5.21
CA GLU A 357 0.92 -11.64 4.05
C GLU A 357 0.06 -12.46 3.10
N ILE A 358 0.13 -12.17 1.80
CA ILE A 358 -0.51 -12.96 0.75
C ILE A 358 0.57 -13.74 0.01
N ASN A 359 0.41 -15.06 0.00
CA ASN A 359 1.17 -15.96 -0.85
C ASN A 359 0.27 -16.46 -1.97
N HIS A 360 0.70 -16.25 -3.21
CA HIS A 360 -0.11 -16.56 -4.40
C HIS A 360 0.67 -17.40 -5.40
N SER A 361 0.12 -18.54 -5.81
CA SER A 361 0.59 -19.37 -6.92
C SER A 361 -0.59 -20.13 -7.53
N VAL A 362 -1.16 -19.61 -8.63
CA VAL A 362 -2.30 -20.25 -9.31
C VAL A 362 -1.91 -20.60 -10.74
N GLY A 363 -1.90 -21.91 -11.03
CA GLY A 363 -1.55 -22.47 -12.34
C GLY A 363 -2.69 -22.42 -13.35
N ASN A 364 -2.36 -22.59 -14.63
CA ASN A 364 -3.36 -22.79 -15.68
C ASN A 364 -3.88 -24.25 -15.62
N PRO A 365 -5.19 -24.52 -15.53
CA PRO A 365 -5.73 -25.87 -15.38
C PRO A 365 -5.60 -26.75 -16.65
N PHE A 366 -5.06 -26.21 -17.73
CA PHE A 366 -4.73 -26.92 -18.97
C PHE A 366 -3.24 -27.23 -19.14
N CYS A 367 -2.40 -26.73 -18.24
CA CYS A 367 -0.95 -26.85 -18.30
C CYS A 367 -0.40 -27.48 -17.02
N SER A 368 0.70 -28.23 -17.10
CA SER A 368 1.31 -28.89 -15.94
C SER A 368 2.31 -28.00 -15.21
N LEU A 369 2.80 -26.94 -15.85
CA LEU A 369 3.80 -26.02 -15.30
C LEU A 369 3.34 -24.57 -15.43
N GLY A 370 4.01 -23.72 -14.66
CA GLY A 370 3.80 -22.28 -14.64
C GLY A 370 2.59 -21.83 -13.82
N SER A 371 2.71 -20.66 -13.21
CA SER A 371 1.63 -20.06 -12.42
C SER A 371 1.72 -18.54 -12.39
N ILE A 372 0.58 -17.90 -12.17
CA ILE A 372 0.55 -16.51 -11.70
C ILE A 372 1.06 -16.54 -10.26
N ALA A 373 2.22 -15.94 -10.01
CA ALA A 373 2.85 -15.98 -8.70
C ALA A 373 3.25 -14.59 -8.20
N TYR A 374 2.90 -14.34 -6.94
CA TYR A 374 3.34 -13.17 -6.18
C TYR A 374 3.33 -13.47 -4.68
N GLN A 375 4.09 -12.68 -3.95
CA GLN A 375 4.10 -12.64 -2.49
C GLN A 375 4.05 -11.18 -2.07
N GLU A 376 3.17 -10.82 -1.16
CA GLU A 376 3.04 -9.45 -0.67
C GLU A 376 2.74 -9.40 0.83
N THR A 377 3.34 -8.43 1.51
CA THR A 377 2.96 -8.01 2.86
C THR A 377 2.16 -6.72 2.73
N VAL A 378 1.06 -6.64 3.46
CA VAL A 378 0.18 -5.47 3.47
C VAL A 378 -0.07 -5.04 4.91
N GLN A 379 0.01 -3.74 5.16
CA GLN A 379 -0.43 -3.12 6.41
C GLN A 379 -1.52 -2.09 6.11
N ILE A 380 -2.63 -2.18 6.84
CA ILE A 380 -3.76 -1.26 6.76
C ILE A 380 -3.85 -0.58 8.11
N TRP A 381 -3.78 0.75 8.12
CA TRP A 381 -3.99 1.53 9.33
C TRP A 381 -5.46 1.97 9.43
N ARG A 382 -5.95 2.14 10.65
CA ARG A 382 -7.36 2.41 10.93
C ARG A 382 -7.85 3.71 10.31
N PHE A 383 -6.96 4.68 10.14
CA PHE A 383 -7.26 5.97 9.51
C PHE A 383 -7.34 5.93 7.98
N GLY A 384 -7.25 4.76 7.35
CA GLY A 384 -7.49 4.57 5.91
C GLY A 384 -6.22 4.27 5.10
N MET A 385 -5.04 4.62 5.63
CA MET A 385 -3.80 4.37 4.91
C MET A 385 -3.51 2.89 4.74
N VAL A 386 -2.98 2.54 3.57
CA VAL A 386 -2.57 1.19 3.23
C VAL A 386 -1.17 1.22 2.64
N ALA A 387 -0.32 0.31 3.11
CA ALA A 387 0.99 0.06 2.53
C ALA A 387 1.14 -1.39 2.11
N ALA A 388 1.82 -1.61 0.99
CA ALA A 388 2.12 -2.94 0.51
C ALA A 388 3.51 -3.04 -0.12
N ASN A 389 4.17 -4.16 0.15
CA ASN A 389 5.47 -4.51 -0.39
C ASN A 389 5.46 -5.97 -0.84
N GLY A 390 6.07 -6.28 -1.97
CA GLY A 390 6.02 -7.64 -2.48
C GLY A 390 6.91 -7.91 -3.67
N SER A 391 6.73 -9.10 -4.22
CA SER A 391 7.35 -9.53 -5.46
C SER A 391 6.37 -10.30 -6.33
N HIS A 392 6.59 -10.27 -7.64
CA HIS A 392 5.73 -10.91 -8.64
C HIS A 392 6.54 -11.30 -9.87
N PHE A 393 5.96 -12.13 -10.74
CA PHE A 393 6.58 -12.55 -12.01
C PHE A 393 6.14 -11.75 -13.24
N GLY A 394 5.61 -10.53 -13.06
CA GLY A 394 5.32 -9.60 -14.16
C GLY A 394 4.18 -9.98 -15.10
N VAL A 395 3.64 -11.19 -15.00
CA VAL A 395 2.60 -11.72 -15.89
C VAL A 395 1.49 -12.44 -15.11
N PRO A 396 0.22 -12.28 -15.52
CA PRO A 396 -0.27 -11.32 -16.52
C PRO A 396 -0.26 -9.89 -15.95
N ASN A 397 -1.21 -9.02 -16.29
CA ASN A 397 -1.30 -7.73 -15.59
C ASN A 397 -1.75 -7.97 -14.15
N HIS A 398 -1.22 -7.18 -13.23
CA HIS A 398 -1.65 -7.09 -11.85
C HIS A 398 -2.01 -5.66 -11.52
N GLU A 399 -3.01 -5.51 -10.68
CA GLU A 399 -3.44 -4.24 -10.11
C GLU A 399 -3.81 -4.46 -8.65
N ALA A 400 -3.50 -3.50 -7.79
CA ALA A 400 -3.98 -3.51 -6.43
C ALA A 400 -4.54 -2.17 -5.99
N TYR A 401 -5.42 -2.23 -4.98
CA TYR A 401 -6.20 -1.13 -4.48
C TYR A 401 -6.31 -1.18 -2.96
N GLY A 402 -6.16 -0.04 -2.30
CA GLY A 402 -6.50 0.17 -0.89
C GLY A 402 -7.81 0.96 -0.80
N SER A 403 -8.61 0.72 0.24
CA SER A 403 -9.75 1.61 0.51
C SER A 403 -9.32 2.84 1.28
N LYS A 404 -9.65 3.99 0.71
CA LYS A 404 -9.35 5.32 1.24
C LYS A 404 -10.29 5.80 2.31
N THR A 405 -11.56 5.82 1.95
CA THR A 405 -12.58 6.45 2.77
C THR A 405 -13.93 5.80 2.48
N ILE A 406 -14.90 6.21 3.26
CA ILE A 406 -16.30 5.99 2.96
C ILE A 406 -16.86 7.28 2.39
N ASN A 407 -17.42 7.23 1.17
CA ASN A 407 -18.08 8.39 0.58
C ASN A 407 -19.36 8.75 1.35
N SER A 408 -20.00 9.87 1.01
CA SER A 408 -21.26 10.34 1.64
C SER A 408 -22.41 9.34 1.57
N PHE A 409 -22.30 8.28 0.78
CA PHE A 409 -23.29 7.21 0.60
C PHE A 409 -22.96 5.93 1.38
N GLY A 410 -21.93 5.94 2.23
CA GLY A 410 -21.55 4.75 2.98
C GLY A 410 -20.73 3.73 2.18
N GLN A 411 -20.21 4.09 0.99
CA GLN A 411 -19.46 3.17 0.13
C GLN A 411 -17.95 3.37 0.26
N GLN A 412 -17.21 2.26 0.34
CA GLN A 412 -15.74 2.28 0.27
C GLN A 412 -15.29 2.85 -1.08
N VAL A 413 -14.42 3.86 -1.00
CA VAL A 413 -13.71 4.42 -2.14
C VAL A 413 -12.36 3.73 -2.23
N PHE A 414 -12.06 3.12 -3.37
CA PHE A 414 -10.77 2.50 -3.63
C PHE A 414 -9.87 3.45 -4.41
N GLN A 415 -8.60 3.49 -4.06
CA GLN A 415 -7.57 4.12 -4.87
C GLN A 415 -6.55 3.05 -5.29
N LYS A 416 -5.95 3.25 -6.45
CA LYS A 416 -4.97 2.32 -7.02
C LYS A 416 -3.62 2.49 -6.35
N VAL A 417 -3.07 1.37 -5.92
CA VAL A 417 -1.81 1.21 -5.22
C VAL A 417 -0.67 1.06 -6.24
N PHE A 418 -0.84 0.08 -7.11
CA PHE A 418 0.08 -0.22 -8.20
C PHE A 418 -0.71 -0.84 -9.37
N SER A 419 -0.15 -0.73 -10.56
CA SER A 419 -0.49 -1.56 -11.70
C SER A 419 0.79 -1.86 -12.47
N PHE A 420 0.98 -3.12 -12.82
CA PHE A 420 2.12 -3.57 -13.60
C PHE A 420 1.71 -4.76 -14.47
N GLY A 421 2.42 -4.94 -15.57
CA GLY A 421 2.19 -6.07 -16.46
C GLY A 421 3.32 -6.19 -17.47
N SER A 422 3.39 -7.35 -18.10
CA SER A 422 4.31 -7.66 -19.17
C SER A 422 3.58 -8.56 -20.17
N PRO A 423 3.80 -8.40 -21.48
CA PRO A 423 3.29 -9.35 -22.46
C PRO A 423 4.12 -10.65 -22.50
N ASN A 424 5.21 -10.75 -21.74
CA ASN A 424 6.12 -11.89 -21.80
C ASN A 424 5.66 -13.07 -20.92
N TYR A 425 4.71 -13.86 -21.41
CA TYR A 425 4.12 -14.99 -20.68
C TYR A 425 5.10 -16.13 -20.36
N THR A 426 6.34 -16.13 -20.89
CA THR A 426 7.41 -17.03 -20.44
C THR A 426 7.71 -16.87 -18.94
N CYS A 427 7.41 -15.70 -18.37
CA CYS A 427 7.63 -15.45 -16.96
C CYS A 427 6.69 -16.26 -16.03
N LEU A 428 5.67 -16.93 -16.56
CA LEU A 428 4.81 -17.84 -15.78
C LEU A 428 5.58 -19.04 -15.22
N ILE A 429 6.72 -19.44 -15.81
CA ILE A 429 7.58 -20.52 -15.29
C ILE A 429 8.66 -20.03 -14.32
N HIS A 430 8.51 -18.81 -13.82
CA HIS A 430 9.27 -18.26 -12.69
C HIS A 430 10.78 -18.13 -12.89
N PHE A 431 11.21 -17.77 -14.09
CA PHE A 431 12.62 -17.44 -14.30
C PHE A 431 13.06 -16.29 -13.37
N PRO A 432 14.26 -16.37 -12.77
CA PRO A 432 14.71 -15.35 -11.81
C PRO A 432 14.70 -13.91 -12.35
N HIS A 433 15.02 -13.72 -13.63
CA HIS A 433 15.01 -12.40 -14.28
C HIS A 433 13.60 -11.82 -14.50
N CYS A 434 12.56 -12.63 -14.38
CA CYS A 434 11.16 -12.20 -14.44
C CYS A 434 10.63 -11.76 -13.07
N LYS A 435 11.28 -12.18 -11.98
CA LYS A 435 10.89 -11.77 -10.63
C LYS A 435 11.21 -10.29 -10.47
N LYS A 436 10.17 -9.50 -10.22
CA LYS A 436 10.26 -8.08 -9.92
C LYS A 436 9.76 -7.86 -8.51
N THR A 437 10.36 -6.91 -7.81
CA THR A 437 9.85 -6.40 -6.54
C THR A 437 9.02 -5.16 -6.82
N TYR A 438 7.93 -5.00 -6.08
CA TYR A 438 7.08 -3.80 -6.18
C TYR A 438 6.71 -3.33 -4.79
N GLN A 439 6.28 -2.08 -4.77
CA GLN A 439 5.70 -1.44 -3.61
C GLN A 439 4.65 -0.45 -4.06
N GLY A 440 3.62 -0.30 -3.26
CA GLY A 440 2.65 0.75 -3.48
C GLY A 440 1.72 0.89 -2.31
N ASN A 441 1.04 2.03 -2.26
CA ASN A 441 0.34 2.50 -1.06
C ASN A 441 -0.80 3.41 -1.49
N VAL A 442 -1.81 3.51 -0.64
CA VAL A 442 -3.06 4.24 -0.93
C VAL A 442 -3.54 4.95 0.33
N HIS A 443 -4.11 6.14 0.10
CA HIS A 443 -4.84 6.93 1.12
C HIS A 443 -6.02 6.15 1.63
#